data_AF-A0A9D1M4N8-F1
#
_entry.id   AF-A0A9D1M4N8-F1
#
_cell.length_a   1.000
_cell.length_b   1.000
_cell.length_c   1.000
_cell.angle_alpha   90.00
_cell.angle_beta   90.00
_cell.angle_gamma   90.00
#
_symmetry.space_group_name_H-M   'P 1'
#
loop_
_entity.id
_entity.type
_entity.pdbx_description
1 polymer ?
#
loop_
_entity_poly.entity_id
_entity_poly.type
_entity_poly.pdbx_seq_one_letter_code
_entity_poly.pdbx_strand_id
1 'polypeptide(L)'
;MKKIPDDIKQMDERIRKLKAKEQRTREEKTESQFAHAAKVGFRIGAELISGVIVGAGIGYLLDILFGTRPLLLIIFLFLGGVAGFLNVYRFVKSMEKEQE
;
A
#
# COMPACT_ATOMS: atom_id res chain seq x y z
N MET A 1 26.99 37.33 -28.69
CA MET A 1 26.30 36.02 -28.70
C MET A 1 27.22 35.00 -28.03
N LYS A 2 26.96 34.67 -26.75
CA LYS A 2 27.83 33.80 -25.95
C LYS A 2 27.55 32.35 -26.39
N LYS A 3 28.52 31.72 -27.06
CA LYS A 3 28.40 30.33 -27.53
C LYS A 3 28.18 29.43 -26.32
N ILE A 4 27.08 28.68 -26.33
CA ILE A 4 26.80 27.67 -25.30
C ILE A 4 27.95 26.65 -25.37
N PRO A 5 28.68 26.41 -24.27
CA PRO A 5 29.77 25.44 -24.23
C PRO A 5 29.27 24.04 -24.61
N ASP A 6 30.05 23.30 -25.39
CA ASP A 6 29.62 22.00 -25.91
C ASP A 6 29.38 20.94 -24.81
N ASP A 7 29.94 21.14 -23.61
CA ASP A 7 29.67 20.33 -22.42
C ASP A 7 28.20 20.39 -21.98
N ILE A 8 27.58 21.57 -22.07
CA ILE A 8 26.17 21.76 -21.68
C ILE A 8 25.26 21.01 -22.64
N LYS A 9 25.58 21.01 -23.94
CA LYS A 9 24.82 20.27 -24.96
C LYS A 9 24.89 18.76 -24.74
N GLN A 10 26.06 18.24 -24.37
CA GLN A 10 26.21 16.81 -24.06
C GLN A 10 25.43 16.41 -22.81
N MET A 11 25.41 17.27 -21.78
CA MET A 11 24.62 17.04 -20.58
C MET A 11 23.12 17.07 -20.88
N ASP A 12 22.66 18.03 -21.68
CA ASP A 12 21.25 18.12 -22.10
C ASP A 12 20.81 16.90 -22.92
N GLU A 13 21.66 16.40 -23.83
CA GLU A 13 21.38 15.16 -24.56
C GLU A 13 21.32 13.94 -23.65
N ARG A 14 22.22 13.83 -22.67
CA ARG A 14 22.20 12.73 -21.68
C ARG A 14 20.94 12.80 -20.83
N ILE A 15 20.58 13.98 -20.33
CA ILE A 15 19.35 14.21 -19.56
C ILE A 15 18.13 13.84 -20.41
N ARG A 16 18.10 14.24 -21.68
CA ARG A 16 17.00 13.95 -22.59
C ARG A 16 16.88 12.46 -22.91
N LYS A 17 18.00 11.77 -23.10
CA LYS A 17 18.04 10.30 -23.30
C LYS A 17 17.61 9.54 -22.05
N LEU A 18 18.05 9.99 -20.87
CA LEU A 18 17.64 9.40 -19.59
C LEU A 18 16.14 9.62 -19.34
N LYS A 19 15.63 10.84 -19.55
CA LYS A 19 14.20 11.14 -19.46
C LYS A 19 13.38 10.34 -20.47
N ALA A 20 13.84 10.20 -21.71
CA ALA A 20 13.16 9.39 -22.72
C ALA A 20 13.18 7.88 -22.39
N LYS A 21 14.27 7.38 -21.80
CA LYS A 21 14.36 6.00 -21.32
C LYS A 21 13.47 5.77 -20.11
N GLU A 22 13.44 6.71 -19.18
CA GLU A 22 12.57 6.70 -18.01
C GLU A 22 11.09 6.82 -18.39
N GLN A 23 10.75 7.68 -19.35
CA GLN A 23 9.41 7.79 -19.94
C GLN A 23 9.01 6.50 -20.66
N ARG A 24 9.88 5.89 -21.46
CA ARG A 24 9.59 4.59 -22.10
C ARG A 24 9.44 3.45 -21.09
N THR A 25 10.28 3.41 -20.06
CA THR A 25 10.13 2.46 -18.96
C THR A 25 8.87 2.72 -18.14
N ARG A 26 8.40 3.97 -18.05
CA ARG A 26 7.14 4.34 -17.40
C ARG A 26 5.92 4.04 -18.27
N GLU A 27 6.02 4.15 -19.58
CA GLU A 27 5.00 3.76 -20.56
C GLU A 27 4.87 2.23 -20.68
N GLU A 28 5.99 1.48 -20.69
CA GLU A 28 5.98 0.01 -20.55
C GLU A 28 5.52 -0.46 -19.16
N LYS A 29 5.75 0.36 -18.12
CA LYS A 29 5.17 0.20 -16.76
C LYS A 29 3.85 0.95 -16.61
N THR A 30 3.07 1.11 -17.68
CA THR A 30 1.63 1.27 -17.48
C THR A 30 1.17 -0.06 -16.90
N GLU A 31 1.11 -0.17 -15.56
CA GLU A 31 0.49 -1.33 -14.93
C GLU A 31 -0.83 -1.56 -15.64
N SER A 32 -1.04 -2.77 -16.13
CA SER A 32 -2.36 -3.12 -16.64
C SER A 32 -3.37 -2.74 -15.55
N GLN A 33 -4.50 -2.16 -15.93
CA GLN A 33 -5.53 -1.76 -14.95
C GLN A 33 -5.88 -2.93 -14.02
N PHE A 34 -5.77 -4.15 -14.54
CA PHE A 34 -5.83 -5.40 -13.79
C PHE A 34 -4.74 -5.54 -12.71
N ALA A 35 -3.46 -5.33 -13.03
CA ALA A 35 -2.37 -5.41 -12.06
C ALA A 35 -2.53 -4.38 -10.93
N HIS A 36 -2.96 -3.16 -11.27
CA HIS A 36 -3.22 -2.13 -10.28
C HIS A 36 -4.40 -2.51 -9.36
N ALA A 37 -5.53 -2.95 -9.93
CA ALA A 37 -6.69 -3.42 -9.17
C ALA A 37 -6.34 -4.61 -8.27
N ALA A 38 -5.53 -5.55 -8.76
CA ALA A 38 -5.07 -6.71 -7.99
C ALA A 38 -4.20 -6.29 -6.80
N LYS A 39 -3.27 -5.33 -6.97
CA LYS A 39 -2.46 -4.81 -5.85
C LYS A 39 -3.31 -4.13 -4.79
N VAL A 40 -4.25 -3.28 -5.21
CA VAL A 40 -5.17 -2.59 -4.29
C VAL A 40 -6.02 -3.62 -3.53
N GLY A 41 -6.60 -4.59 -4.24
CA GLY A 41 -7.38 -5.67 -3.64
C GLY A 41 -6.58 -6.51 -2.66
N PHE A 42 -5.33 -6.88 -3.01
CA PHE A 42 -4.45 -7.63 -2.12
C PHE A 42 -4.14 -6.84 -0.84
N ARG A 43 -3.86 -5.53 -0.96
CA ARG A 43 -3.62 -4.69 0.21
C ARG A 43 -4.84 -4.61 1.11
N ILE A 44 -6.03 -4.38 0.54
CA ILE A 44 -7.29 -4.38 1.31
C ILE A 44 -7.46 -5.72 2.03
N GLY A 45 -7.27 -6.84 1.34
CA GLY A 45 -7.34 -8.17 1.94
C GLY A 45 -6.34 -8.36 3.08
N ALA A 46 -5.10 -7.90 2.91
CA ALA A 46 -4.05 -7.98 3.93
C ALA A 46 -4.38 -7.13 5.17
N GLU A 47 -4.94 -5.92 5.00
CA GLU A 47 -5.37 -5.06 6.11
C GLU A 47 -6.50 -5.73 6.93
N LEU A 48 -7.48 -6.37 6.25
CA LEU A 48 -8.56 -7.09 6.93
C LEU A 48 -8.04 -8.31 7.69
N ILE A 49 -7.25 -9.16 7.02
CA ILE A 49 -6.74 -10.41 7.59
C ILE A 49 -5.77 -10.12 8.74
N SER A 50 -4.91 -9.11 8.62
CA SER A 50 -3.97 -8.75 9.69
C SER A 50 -4.68 -8.33 10.97
N GLY A 51 -5.73 -7.51 10.90
CA GLY A 51 -6.54 -7.14 12.06
C GLY A 51 -7.17 -8.35 12.76
N VAL A 52 -7.72 -9.28 11.98
CA VAL A 52 -8.31 -10.53 12.49
C VAL A 52 -7.25 -11.41 13.16
N ILE A 53 -6.09 -11.62 12.54
CA ILE A 53 -5.01 -12.44 13.10
C ILE A 53 -4.51 -11.84 14.42
N VAL A 54 -4.30 -10.52 14.47
CA VAL A 54 -3.83 -9.84 15.69
C VAL A 54 -4.88 -9.94 16.79
N GLY A 55 -6.16 -9.66 16.47
CA GLY A 55 -7.26 -9.79 17.43
C GLY A 55 -7.39 -11.21 17.97
N ALA A 56 -7.45 -12.21 17.09
CA ALA A 56 -7.53 -13.62 17.47
C ALA A 56 -6.31 -14.06 18.30
N GLY A 57 -5.10 -13.64 17.93
CA GLY A 57 -3.88 -13.93 18.68
C GLY A 57 -3.90 -13.38 20.09
N ILE A 58 -4.28 -12.11 20.25
CA ILE A 58 -4.42 -11.46 21.58
C ILE A 58 -5.52 -12.14 22.39
N GLY A 59 -6.70 -12.32 21.80
CA GLY A 59 -7.84 -12.93 22.47
C GLY A 59 -7.56 -14.35 22.93
N TYR A 60 -6.90 -15.16 22.08
CA TYR A 60 -6.46 -16.50 22.43
C TYR A 60 -5.46 -16.50 23.60
N LEU A 61 -4.47 -15.59 23.57
CA LEU A 61 -3.45 -15.49 24.61
C LEU A 61 -4.08 -15.12 25.96
N LEU A 62 -5.01 -14.15 25.97
CA LEU A 62 -5.75 -13.76 27.17
C LEU A 62 -6.63 -14.89 27.69
N ASP A 63 -7.29 -15.62 26.78
CA ASP A 63 -8.08 -16.80 27.11
C ASP A 63 -7.23 -17.89 27.80
N ILE A 64 -5.95 -18.04 27.44
CA ILE A 64 -5.01 -18.92 28.17
C ILE A 64 -4.75 -18.40 29.59
N LEU A 65 -4.45 -17.11 29.72
CA LEU A 65 -3.99 -16.52 30.98
C LEU A 65 -5.11 -16.43 32.02
N PHE A 66 -6.34 -16.13 31.58
CA PHE A 66 -7.49 -15.95 32.46
C PHE A 66 -8.40 -17.17 32.55
N GLY A 67 -8.17 -18.21 31.73
CA GLY A 67 -9.01 -19.41 31.71
C GLY A 67 -10.43 -19.17 31.17
N THR A 68 -10.64 -18.08 30.44
CA THR A 68 -11.96 -17.61 29.96
C THR A 68 -12.38 -18.22 28.62
N ARG A 69 -11.70 -19.27 28.14
CA ARG A 69 -11.85 -19.76 26.76
C ARG A 69 -13.30 -20.20 26.45
N PRO A 70 -13.92 -19.79 25.32
CA PRO A 70 -13.38 -18.97 24.23
C PRO A 70 -13.90 -17.50 24.22
N LEU A 71 -14.19 -16.93 25.39
CA LEU A 71 -14.97 -15.69 25.51
C LEU A 71 -14.16 -14.46 25.07
N LEU A 72 -12.89 -14.33 25.50
CA LEU A 72 -12.05 -13.20 25.10
C LEU A 72 -11.62 -13.32 23.64
N LEU A 73 -11.41 -14.54 23.12
CA LEU A 73 -11.16 -14.76 21.71
C LEU A 73 -12.28 -14.20 20.83
N ILE A 74 -13.55 -14.46 21.18
CA ILE A 74 -14.71 -13.96 20.42
C ILE A 74 -14.73 -12.43 20.43
N ILE A 75 -14.56 -11.81 21.61
CA ILE A 75 -14.58 -10.34 21.76
C ILE A 75 -13.45 -9.71 20.93
N PHE A 76 -12.23 -10.22 21.06
CA PHE A 76 -11.08 -9.68 20.34
C PHE A 76 -11.09 -9.99 18.84
N LEU A 77 -11.79 -11.05 18.41
CA LEU A 77 -12.03 -11.31 16.99
C LEU A 77 -12.88 -10.20 16.35
N PHE A 78 -13.96 -9.79 17.02
CA PHE A 78 -14.78 -8.65 16.57
C PHE A 78 -14.00 -7.34 16.60
N LEU A 79 -13.25 -7.06 17.68
CA LEU A 79 -12.40 -5.88 17.76
C LEU A 79 -11.34 -5.85 16.65
N GLY A 80 -10.68 -6.97 16.38
CA GLY A 80 -9.70 -7.12 15.31
C GLY A 80 -10.33 -6.90 13.93
N GLY A 81 -11.53 -7.43 13.70
CA GLY A 81 -12.31 -7.18 12.49
C GLY A 81 -12.64 -5.70 12.30
N VAL A 82 -13.17 -5.04 13.34
CA VAL A 82 -13.47 -3.59 13.31
C VAL A 82 -12.20 -2.77 13.03
N ALA A 83 -11.08 -3.11 13.67
CA ALA A 83 -9.80 -2.45 13.41
C ALA A 83 -9.35 -2.63 11.95
N GLY A 84 -9.45 -3.83 11.39
CA GLY A 84 -9.17 -4.11 9.98
C GLY A 84 -10.05 -3.26 9.05
N PHE A 85 -11.36 -3.20 9.29
CA PHE A 85 -12.28 -2.36 8.52
C PHE A 85 -11.91 -0.86 8.61
N LEU A 86 -11.55 -0.36 9.80
CA LEU A 86 -11.12 1.03 9.98
C LEU A 86 -9.83 1.34 9.21
N ASN A 87 -8.88 0.40 9.16
CA ASN A 87 -7.65 0.56 8.38
C ASN A 87 -7.95 0.62 6.87
N VAL A 88 -8.81 -0.26 6.37
CA VAL A 88 -9.26 -0.23 4.97
C VAL A 88 -9.97 1.10 4.66
N TYR A 89 -10.90 1.52 5.52
CA TYR A 89 -11.59 2.80 5.34
C TYR A 89 -10.61 3.98 5.28
N ARG A 90 -9.62 4.00 6.18
CA ARG A 90 -8.56 5.02 6.17
C ARG A 90 -7.72 4.97 4.89
N PHE A 91 -7.40 3.77 4.41
CA PHE A 91 -6.66 3.57 3.17
C PHE A 91 -7.43 4.12 1.97
N VAL A 92 -8.71 3.73 1.81
CA VAL A 92 -9.56 4.23 0.71
C VAL A 92 -9.69 5.75 0.78
N LYS A 93 -9.94 6.31 1.97
CA LYS A 93 -10.03 7.77 2.18
C LYS A 93 -8.73 8.50 1.86
N SER A 94 -7.58 7.88 2.09
CA SER A 94 -6.28 8.48 1.74
C SER A 94 -6.05 8.54 0.23
N MET A 95 -6.57 7.56 -0.53
CA MET A 95 -6.48 7.57 -1.98
C MET A 95 -7.36 8.65 -2.61
N GLU A 96 -8.52 8.95 -2.03
CA GLU A 96 -9.41 10.01 -2.49
C GLU A 96 -8.78 11.41 -2.35
N LYS A 97 -8.13 11.68 -1.21
CA LYS A 97 -7.42 12.94 -0.96
C LYS A 97 -6.20 13.19 -1.87
N GLU A 98 -5.63 12.14 -2.44
CA GLU A 98 -4.45 12.25 -3.31
C GLU A 98 -4.84 12.56 -4.76
N GLN A 99 -6.13 12.48 -5.09
CA GLN A 99 -6.66 12.83 -6.42
C GLN A 99 -7.28 14.23 -6.49
N GLU A 100 -7.32 14.97 -5.38
CA GLU A 100 -7.78 16.36 -5.26
C GLU A 100 -6.59 17.33 -5.23
#